data_AF-A0A2U1LIC8-F1
#
_entry.id   AF-A0A2U1LIC8-F1
#
_cell.length_a   1.000
_cell.length_b   1.000
_cell.length_c   1.000
_cell.angle_alpha   90.00
_cell.angle_beta   90.00
_cell.angle_gamma   90.00
#
_symmetry.space_group_name_H-M   'P 1'
#
loop_
_entity.id
_entity.type
_entity.pdbx_description
1 polymer ?
#
loop_
_entity_poly.entity_id
_entity_poly.type
_entity_poly.pdbx_seq_one_letter_code
_entity_poly.pdbx_strand_id
1 'polypeptide(L)'
;MVCCWCSKQAINRTSWTSANPGRRFYGFPNEGSSCRWIGWYDSEMCARSRMIIPGLLRGRNELEERLEAAQGDVWKWKIYLLKVMQS
;
A
#
# COMPACT_ATOMS: atom_id res chain seq x y z
N MET A 1 9.21 -4.84 -25.98
CA MET A 1 9.23 -6.07 -25.15
C MET A 1 10.44 -5.98 -24.23
N VAL A 2 10.27 -6.13 -22.92
CA VAL A 2 11.40 -6.13 -21.97
C VAL A 2 11.61 -7.55 -21.48
N CYS A 3 12.83 -8.07 -21.60
CA CYS A 3 13.19 -9.43 -21.22
C CYS A 3 14.19 -9.42 -20.05
N CYS A 4 14.08 -10.41 -19.17
CA CYS A 4 15.04 -10.62 -18.10
C CYS A 4 16.33 -11.30 -18.62
N TRP A 5 17.31 -11.52 -17.73
CA TRP A 5 18.55 -12.25 -18.06
C TRP A 5 18.34 -13.69 -18.54
N CYS A 6 17.19 -14.30 -18.24
CA CYS A 6 16.83 -15.64 -18.74
C CYS A 6 16.11 -15.59 -20.10
N SER A 7 16.12 -14.44 -20.78
CA SER A 7 15.41 -14.19 -22.04
C SER A 7 13.89 -14.40 -21.98
N LYS A 8 13.31 -14.46 -20.78
CA LYS A 8 11.86 -14.54 -20.59
C LYS A 8 11.25 -13.14 -20.56
N GLN A 9 10.03 -13.02 -21.06
CA GLN A 9 9.27 -11.77 -21.00
C GLN A 9 9.04 -11.34 -19.56
N ALA A 10 9.41 -10.09 -19.26
CA ALA A 10 9.11 -9.48 -17.97
C ALA A 10 7.69 -8.90 -17.97
N ILE A 11 7.09 -8.86 -16.78
CA ILE A 11 5.76 -8.27 -16.56
C ILE A 11 5.88 -6.96 -15.78
N ASN A 12 4.94 -6.05 -16.00
CA ASN A 12 4.86 -4.80 -15.25
C ASN A 12 4.23 -5.05 -13.87
N ARG A 13 4.91 -4.62 -12.82
CA ARG A 13 4.46 -4.69 -11.42
C ARG A 13 4.59 -3.31 -10.77
N THR A 14 3.80 -3.07 -9.73
CA THR A 14 3.87 -1.85 -8.92
C THR A 14 4.53 -2.15 -7.59
N SER A 15 5.51 -1.35 -7.20
CA SER A 15 6.10 -1.41 -5.86
C SER A 15 5.18 -0.73 -4.85
N TRP A 16 4.95 -1.40 -3.73
CA TRP A 16 4.21 -0.87 -2.58
C TRP A 16 5.12 -0.63 -1.36
N THR A 17 6.44 -0.61 -1.58
CA THR A 17 7.40 -0.30 -0.53
C THR A 17 7.39 1.19 -0.21
N SER A 18 7.74 1.56 1.02
CA SER A 18 7.89 2.96 1.44
C SER A 18 8.94 3.73 0.63
N ALA A 19 9.97 3.03 0.15
CA ALA A 19 11.05 3.63 -0.65
C ALA A 19 10.65 3.92 -2.11
N ASN A 20 9.70 3.15 -2.66
CA ASN A 20 9.23 3.27 -4.04
C ASN A 20 7.70 3.11 -4.11
N PRO A 21 6.92 3.97 -3.43
CA PRO A 21 5.47 3.81 -3.35
C PRO A 21 4.83 4.11 -4.71
N GLY A 22 4.09 3.15 -5.26
CA GLY A 22 3.38 3.30 -6.53
C GLY A 22 4.28 3.29 -7.77
N ARG A 23 5.60 3.09 -7.62
CA ARG A 23 6.55 3.08 -8.75
C ARG A 23 6.50 1.75 -9.48
N ARG A 24 6.38 1.78 -10.81
CA ARG A 24 6.34 0.57 -11.63
C ARG A 24 7.72 0.05 -12.00
N PHE A 25 7.83 -1.27 -12.00
CA PHE A 25 9.02 -2.00 -12.40
C PHE A 25 8.64 -3.24 -13.21
N TYR A 26 9.53 -3.64 -14.10
CA TYR A 26 9.51 -4.92 -14.78
C TYR A 26 10.11 -5.99 -13.88
N GLY A 27 9.33 -7.02 -13.59
CA GLY A 27 9.72 -8.16 -12.78
C GLY A 27 9.45 -9.48 -13.48
N PHE A 28 9.94 -10.56 -12.87
CA PHE A 28 9.68 -11.91 -13.37
C PHE A 28 8.20 -12.29 -13.18
N PRO A 29 7.56 -12.99 -14.15
CA PRO A 29 6.17 -13.40 -14.02
C PRO A 29 5.96 -14.41 -12.88
N ASN A 30 6.87 -15.37 -12.73
CA ASN A 30 6.74 -16.44 -11.76
C ASN A 30 7.26 -16.02 -10.39
N GLU A 31 6.41 -16.15 -9.38
CA GLU A 31 6.82 -16.06 -7.97
C GLU A 31 7.76 -17.23 -7.63
N GLY A 32 8.77 -16.98 -6.78
CA GLY A 32 9.77 -17.99 -6.42
C GLY A 32 10.87 -18.26 -7.46
N SER A 33 10.91 -17.52 -8.56
CA SER A 33 12.02 -17.61 -9.53
C SER A 33 13.35 -17.22 -8.89
N SER A 34 14.43 -17.94 -9.23
CA SER A 34 15.80 -17.55 -8.86
C SER A 34 16.30 -16.34 -9.67
N CYS A 35 15.61 -15.98 -10.75
CA CYS A 35 15.92 -14.80 -11.55
C CYS A 35 15.48 -13.53 -10.80
N ARG A 36 16.46 -12.80 -10.25
CA ARG A 36 16.25 -11.55 -9.49
C ARG A 36 16.40 -10.28 -10.33
N TRP A 37 16.30 -10.40 -11.66
CA TRP A 37 16.37 -9.25 -12.54
C TRP A 37 15.18 -8.31 -12.30
N ILE A 38 15.48 -7.01 -12.20
CA ILE A 38 14.49 -5.93 -12.08
C ILE A 38 14.86 -4.86 -13.10
N GLY A 39 13.89 -4.44 -13.92
CA GLY A 39 14.00 -3.24 -14.76
C GLY A 39 13.04 -2.18 -14.25
N TRP A 40 13.41 -0.90 -14.28
CA TRP A 40 12.48 0.16 -13.88
C TRP A 40 11.64 0.63 -15.08
N TYR A 41 10.32 0.66 -14.92
CA TYR A 41 9.42 1.25 -15.93
C TYR A 41 9.39 2.76 -15.73
N ASP A 42 9.08 3.18 -14.50
CA ASP A 42 9.07 4.59 -14.13
C ASP A 42 10.48 5.03 -13.71
N SER A 43 10.84 6.26 -14.03
CA SER A 43 12.07 6.90 -13.54
C SER A 43 12.09 6.95 -12.01
N GLU A 44 13.27 7.20 -11.43
CA GLU A 44 13.37 7.34 -9.99
C GLU A 44 12.49 8.49 -9.51
N MET A 45 11.69 8.21 -8.49
CA MET A 45 10.92 9.26 -7.84
C MET A 45 11.87 10.30 -7.24
N CYS A 46 11.51 11.58 -7.36
CA CYS A 46 12.29 12.63 -6.74
C CYS A 46 12.37 12.44 -5.22
N ALA A 47 13.49 12.86 -4.63
CA ALA A 47 13.77 12.68 -3.20
C ALA A 47 12.65 13.25 -2.31
N ARG A 48 12.04 14.38 -2.73
CA ARG A 48 10.91 15.00 -2.02
C ARG A 48 9.69 14.07 -1.98
N SER A 49 9.30 13.48 -3.11
CA SER A 49 8.15 12.57 -3.15
C SER A 49 8.37 11.32 -2.32
N ARG A 50 9.60 10.78 -2.31
CA ARG A 50 9.99 9.64 -1.46
C ARG A 50 9.88 9.94 0.04
N MET A 51 9.96 11.20 0.46
CA MET A 51 9.77 11.60 1.86
C MET A 51 8.31 11.93 2.18
N ILE A 52 7.66 12.71 1.32
CA ILE A 52 6.32 13.27 1.58
C ILE A 52 5.24 12.20 1.45
N ILE A 53 5.25 11.38 0.40
CA ILE A 53 4.17 10.40 0.13
C ILE A 53 4.03 9.40 1.28
N PRO A 54 5.11 8.76 1.79
CA PRO A 54 4.98 7.86 2.93
C PRO A 54 4.48 8.55 4.20
N GLY A 55 4.86 9.81 4.43
CA GLY A 55 4.37 10.59 5.57
C GLY A 55 2.87 10.85 5.50
N LEU A 56 2.37 11.27 4.34
CA LEU A 56 0.94 11.49 4.10
C LEU A 56 0.14 10.19 4.24
N LEU A 57 0.65 9.08 3.70
CA LEU A 57 -0.01 7.78 3.81
C LEU A 57 -0.12 7.32 5.27
N ARG A 58 0.95 7.47 6.08
CA ARG A 58 0.89 7.16 7.51
C ARG A 58 -0.15 8.03 8.23
N GLY A 59 -0.10 9.34 8.02
CA GLY A 59 -1.06 10.26 8.65
C GLY A 59 -2.50 9.95 8.26
N ARG A 60 -2.78 9.60 7.00
CA ARG A 60 -4.11 9.16 6.57
C ARG A 60 -4.54 7.89 7.28
N ASN A 61 -3.69 6.87 7.30
CA ASN A 61 -4.02 5.59 7.94
C ASN A 61 -4.28 5.75 9.45
N GLU A 62 -3.49 6.59 10.14
CA GLU A 62 -3.71 6.93 11.55
C GLU A 62 -5.06 7.64 11.77
N LEU A 63 -5.46 8.53 10.86
CA LEU A 63 -6.76 9.20 10.93
C LEU A 63 -7.92 8.23 10.66
N GLU A 64 -7.77 7.32 9.70
CA GLU A 64 -8.75 6.27 9.39
C GLU A 64 -8.95 5.34 10.60
N GLU A 65 -7.86 4.87 11.22
CA GLU A 65 -7.92 4.03 12.42
C GLU A 65 -8.62 4.73 13.60
N ARG A 66 -8.32 6.01 13.84
CA ARG A 66 -8.98 6.79 14.90
C ARG A 66 -10.46 7.00 14.61
N LEU A 67 -10.82 7.20 13.35
CA LEU A 67 -12.21 7.34 12.93
C LEU A 67 -12.98 6.03 13.16
N GLU A 68 -12.41 4.90 12.77
CA GLU A 68 -13.00 3.57 12.99
C GLU A 68 -13.21 3.29 14.49
N ALA A 69 -12.21 3.59 15.32
CA ALA A 69 -12.32 3.44 16.78
C ALA A 69 -13.45 4.31 17.35
N ALA A 70 -13.50 5.60 16.97
CA ALA A 70 -14.55 6.52 17.42
C ALA A 70 -15.95 6.08 16.97
N GLN A 71 -16.09 5.59 15.73
CA GLN A 71 -17.35 5.03 15.24
C GLN A 71 -17.77 3.78 16.01
N GLY A 72 -16.81 2.91 16.32
CA GLY A 72 -17.03 1.73 17.16
C GLY A 72 -17.55 2.09 18.55
N ASP A 73 -17.00 3.14 19.17
CA ASP A 73 -17.44 3.58 20.50
C ASP A 73 -18.83 4.23 20.45
N VAL A 74 -19.11 5.06 19.45
CA VAL A 74 -20.46 5.62 19.23
C VAL A 74 -21.48 4.50 19.05
N TRP A 75 -21.14 3.47 18.27
CA TRP A 75 -22.02 2.31 18.06
C TRP A 75 -22.30 1.55 19.37
N LYS A 76 -21.26 1.28 20.17
CA LYS A 76 -21.41 0.65 21.50
C LYS A 76 -22.34 1.47 22.41
N TRP A 77 -22.15 2.79 22.47
CA TRP A 77 -22.99 3.67 23.28
C TRP A 77 -24.45 3.69 22.83
N LYS A 78 -24.70 3.73 21.51
CA LYS A 78 -26.06 3.62 20.96
C LYS A 78 -26.74 2.33 21.41
N ILE A 79 -26.04 1.19 21.33
CA ILE A 79 -26.57 -0.10 21.79
C ILE A 79 -26.86 -0.07 23.30
N TYR A 80 -25.92 0.45 24.09
CA TYR A 80 -26.10 0.56 25.54
C TYR A 80 -27.34 1.39 25.91
N LEU A 81 -27.50 2.56 25.30
CA LEU A 81 -28.66 3.44 25.53
C LEU A 81 -29.97 2.76 25.16
N LEU A 82 -30.03 2.06 24.01
CA LEU A 82 -31.22 1.31 23.61
C LEU A 82 -31.59 0.23 24.63
N LYS A 83 -30.60 -0.46 25.22
CA LYS A 83 -30.85 -1.46 26.26
C LYS A 83 -31.37 -0.85 27.54
N VAL A 84 -30.80 0.28 27.99
CA VAL A 84 -31.21 0.97 29.22
C VAL A 84 -32.59 1.63 29.07
N MET A 85 -32.95 2.13 27.89
CA MET A 85 -34.26 2.74 27.67
C MET A 85 -35.40 1.71 27.56
N GLN A 86 -35.08 0.43 27.35
CA GLN A 86 -36.05 -0.67 27.24
C GLN A 86 -36.20 -1.48 28.54
N SER A 87 -35.42 -1.16 29.58
CA SER A 87 -35.50 -1.73 30.93
C SER A 87 -36.26 -0.81 31.88
#